data_AF-A0A5S3VCN6-F1
#
_entry.id   AF-A0A5S3VCN6-F1
#
_cell.length_a   1.000
_cell.length_b   1.000
_cell.length_c   1.000
_cell.angle_alpha   90.00
_cell.angle_beta   90.00
_cell.angle_gamma   90.00
#
_symmetry.space_group_name_H-M   'P 1'
#
loop_
_entity.id
_entity.type
_entity.pdbx_description
1 polymer ?
#
loop_
_entity_poly.entity_id
_entity_poly.type
_entity_poly.pdbx_seq_one_letter_code
_entity_poly.pdbx_strand_id
1 'polypeptide(L)'
;MKIYAFYLPQFHEIPENNEWWGEGFTEWVNVKNAKPLFAEHEQPRVPLNDNYYDLNNNQVMESQAMMAKKYGVDGFCFYHYWFGGKQLLQKPLLALLKNKSVDIEFCLSWANEPWARTWDGRDKDVLMPQNYGEKEDWERHFNYLVQFFNDQRYTKVGGKPMLLIYKSKDIPNFDRMIEFWNHLAIKHGFVDGLHIVETMGGKQSQPISSKSAAVVEFEPSLSLGKNGDRVFWFVNKLKMLINKGLYRFNFNSVARISLERDVSYGDKVRYLGCFPGWDNTPRKGTKGVVFDKATPKTFESYLSSQINKSQPGSIVFINAWNEWAEGAYLEPDTVNGYSYLDAVMNARSKNSSFKV
;
A
#
# COMPACT_ATOMS: atom_id res chain seq x y z
N MET A 1 2.04 19.74 -2.66
CA MET A 1 1.75 18.43 -2.03
C MET A 1 1.75 17.41 -3.14
N LYS A 2 2.34 16.23 -2.88
CA LYS A 2 2.35 15.09 -3.80
C LYS A 2 1.34 14.02 -3.36
N ILE A 3 0.85 13.22 -4.30
CA ILE A 3 -0.03 12.07 -4.07
C ILE A 3 0.66 10.83 -4.59
N TYR A 4 0.97 9.88 -3.69
CA TYR A 4 1.54 8.59 -4.06
C TYR A 4 0.51 7.49 -3.87
N ALA A 5 0.54 6.46 -4.70
CA ALA A 5 -0.29 5.27 -4.53
C ALA A 5 0.58 4.05 -4.23
N PHE A 6 0.19 3.22 -3.26
CA PHE A 6 0.85 1.92 -3.06
C PHE A 6 0.67 1.06 -4.30
N TYR A 7 1.67 0.25 -4.62
CA TYR A 7 1.69 -0.54 -5.86
C TYR A 7 2.07 -1.99 -5.54
N LEU A 8 1.15 -2.90 -5.87
CA LEU A 8 1.30 -4.33 -5.70
C LEU A 8 1.98 -4.96 -6.93
N PRO A 9 3.10 -5.68 -6.76
CA PRO A 9 3.79 -6.32 -7.88
C PRO A 9 3.21 -7.68 -8.29
N GLN A 10 2.21 -8.23 -7.59
CA GLN A 10 1.73 -9.63 -7.73
C GLN A 10 0.76 -9.88 -8.91
N PHE A 11 0.97 -9.20 -10.03
CA PHE A 11 0.27 -9.43 -11.31
C PHE A 11 1.22 -10.04 -12.35
N HIS A 12 2.05 -10.98 -11.90
CA HIS A 12 2.92 -11.81 -12.74
C HIS A 12 3.20 -13.12 -12.02
N GLU A 13 3.48 -14.18 -12.78
CA GLU A 13 3.79 -15.48 -12.19
C GLU A 13 5.19 -15.53 -11.59
N ILE A 14 5.30 -16.23 -10.46
CA ILE A 14 6.56 -16.67 -9.87
C ILE A 14 6.46 -18.17 -9.53
N PRO A 15 7.58 -18.92 -9.59
CA PRO A 15 7.57 -20.35 -9.30
C PRO A 15 6.95 -20.69 -7.93
N GLU A 16 7.25 -19.89 -6.90
CA GLU A 16 6.73 -20.11 -5.56
C GLU A 16 5.20 -20.02 -5.48
N ASN A 17 4.60 -19.01 -6.12
CA ASN A 17 3.15 -18.88 -6.12
C ASN A 17 2.49 -20.00 -6.92
N ASN A 18 3.12 -20.44 -8.01
CA ASN A 18 2.62 -21.57 -8.79
C ASN A 18 2.64 -22.87 -7.97
N GLU A 19 3.70 -23.07 -7.17
CA GLU A 19 3.79 -24.20 -6.22
C GLU A 19 2.75 -24.10 -5.09
N TRP A 20 2.54 -22.91 -4.54
CA TRP A 20 1.69 -22.73 -3.36
C TRP A 20 0.20 -22.67 -3.65
N TRP A 21 -0.19 -22.12 -4.81
CA TRP A 21 -1.57 -21.76 -5.14
C TRP A 21 -2.08 -22.39 -6.45
N GLY A 22 -1.21 -23.05 -7.21
CA GLY A 22 -1.51 -23.68 -8.49
C GLY A 22 -0.86 -22.95 -9.67
N GLU A 23 -0.59 -23.71 -10.72
CA GLU A 23 0.04 -23.21 -11.95
C GLU A 23 -0.74 -22.02 -12.54
N GLY A 24 -0.03 -20.96 -12.93
CA GLY A 24 -0.65 -19.75 -13.48
C GLY A 24 -1.10 -18.72 -12.44
N PHE A 25 -0.75 -18.87 -11.16
CA PHE A 25 -1.30 -18.01 -10.12
C PHE A 25 -0.79 -16.57 -10.19
N THR A 26 -1.74 -15.65 -10.26
CA THR A 26 -1.59 -14.22 -10.00
C THR A 26 -2.79 -13.73 -9.20
N GLU A 27 -2.77 -12.50 -8.70
CA GLU A 27 -3.95 -11.95 -8.02
C GLU A 27 -5.21 -11.91 -8.90
N TRP A 28 -5.06 -11.93 -10.24
CA TRP A 28 -6.20 -12.04 -11.14
C TRP A 28 -7.00 -13.33 -10.96
N VAL A 29 -6.39 -14.42 -10.49
CA VAL A 29 -7.09 -15.67 -10.20
C VAL A 29 -8.11 -15.45 -9.08
N ASN A 30 -7.71 -14.79 -8.00
CA ASN A 30 -8.61 -14.45 -6.89
C ASN A 30 -9.74 -13.51 -7.34
N VAL A 31 -9.39 -12.47 -8.09
CA VAL A 31 -10.35 -11.48 -8.60
C VAL A 31 -11.40 -12.14 -9.50
N LYS A 32 -10.98 -12.96 -10.47
CA LYS A 32 -11.89 -13.66 -11.39
C LYS A 32 -12.79 -14.68 -10.69
N ASN A 33 -12.30 -15.33 -9.64
CA ASN A 33 -13.04 -16.35 -8.90
C ASN A 33 -14.01 -15.77 -7.85
N ALA A 34 -13.93 -14.47 -7.57
CA ALA A 34 -14.81 -13.81 -6.61
C ALA A 34 -16.28 -13.89 -7.05
N LYS A 35 -17.18 -13.98 -6.06
CA LYS A 35 -18.63 -14.08 -6.28
C LYS A 35 -19.39 -13.12 -5.37
N PRO A 36 -20.55 -12.61 -5.79
CA PRO A 36 -21.45 -11.87 -4.90
C PRO A 36 -21.80 -12.71 -3.66
N LEU A 37 -21.72 -12.11 -2.47
CA LEU A 37 -22.05 -12.76 -1.20
C LEU A 37 -23.38 -12.26 -0.61
N PHE A 38 -23.90 -11.16 -1.14
CA PHE A 38 -25.16 -10.53 -0.76
C PHE A 38 -25.71 -9.71 -1.96
N ALA A 39 -26.97 -9.28 -1.88
CA ALA A 39 -27.58 -8.45 -2.93
C ALA A 39 -26.84 -7.12 -3.09
N GLU A 40 -26.64 -6.67 -4.33
CA GLU A 40 -25.80 -5.50 -4.67
C GLU A 40 -24.31 -5.64 -4.35
N HIS A 41 -23.81 -6.86 -4.06
CA HIS A 41 -22.37 -7.09 -3.93
C HIS A 41 -21.71 -7.18 -5.31
N GLU A 42 -20.98 -6.14 -5.69
CA GLU A 42 -20.28 -6.04 -6.98
C GLU A 42 -18.99 -6.89 -7.00
N GLN A 43 -19.15 -8.19 -7.23
CA GLN A 43 -18.07 -9.14 -7.52
C GLN A 43 -18.48 -10.09 -8.65
N PRO A 44 -17.54 -10.57 -9.49
CA PRO A 44 -16.14 -10.15 -9.55
C PRO A 44 -15.99 -8.71 -10.06
N ARG A 45 -14.99 -7.98 -9.56
CA ARG A 45 -14.56 -6.71 -10.17
C ARG A 45 -13.82 -7.00 -11.48
N VAL A 46 -14.11 -6.23 -12.53
CA VAL A 46 -13.55 -6.43 -13.88
C VAL A 46 -12.81 -5.16 -14.31
N PRO A 47 -11.51 -5.24 -14.65
CA PRO A 47 -10.78 -4.10 -15.18
C PRO A 47 -11.39 -3.63 -16.50
N LEU A 48 -11.37 -2.31 -16.72
CA LEU A 48 -11.90 -1.73 -17.95
C LEU A 48 -11.21 -2.33 -19.17
N ASN A 49 -11.98 -2.62 -20.22
CA ASN A 49 -11.50 -3.27 -21.47
C ASN A 49 -10.84 -4.65 -21.25
N ASP A 50 -11.26 -5.39 -20.22
CA ASP A 50 -10.72 -6.71 -19.87
C ASP A 50 -9.19 -6.70 -19.67
N ASN A 51 -8.64 -5.59 -19.16
CA ASN A 51 -7.20 -5.36 -19.00
C ASN A 51 -6.60 -6.16 -17.82
N TYR A 52 -6.74 -7.48 -17.84
CA TYR A 52 -6.07 -8.42 -16.94
C TYR A 52 -4.59 -8.57 -17.32
N TYR A 53 -3.79 -7.56 -17.02
CA TYR A 53 -2.40 -7.44 -17.46
C TYR A 53 -1.41 -8.39 -16.77
N ASP A 54 -0.24 -8.60 -17.40
CA ASP A 54 0.95 -9.22 -16.78
C ASP A 54 2.06 -8.17 -16.62
N LEU A 55 2.58 -7.99 -15.40
CA LEU A 55 3.67 -7.06 -15.10
C LEU A 55 5.05 -7.49 -15.61
N ASN A 56 5.19 -8.67 -16.21
CA ASN A 56 6.33 -8.99 -17.05
C ASN A 56 6.32 -8.19 -18.38
N ASN A 57 5.16 -7.66 -18.79
CA ASN A 57 5.09 -6.76 -19.94
C ASN A 57 5.50 -5.34 -19.54
N ASN A 58 6.65 -4.91 -20.02
CA ASN A 58 7.24 -3.61 -19.73
C ASN A 58 6.35 -2.41 -20.09
N GLN A 59 5.43 -2.56 -21.06
CA GLN A 59 4.51 -1.49 -21.48
C GLN A 59 3.40 -1.21 -20.46
N VAL A 60 3.08 -2.19 -19.61
CA VAL A 60 2.00 -2.05 -18.61
C VAL A 60 2.35 -0.92 -17.64
N MET A 61 3.55 -0.95 -17.06
CA MET A 61 3.99 0.10 -16.14
C MET A 61 4.13 1.47 -16.83
N GLU A 62 4.52 1.52 -18.11
CA GLU A 62 4.56 2.78 -18.87
C GLU A 62 3.15 3.40 -18.99
N SER A 63 2.16 2.59 -19.39
CA SER A 63 0.78 3.04 -19.51
C SER A 63 0.16 3.45 -18.17
N GLN A 64 0.46 2.70 -17.10
CA GLN A 64 0.01 3.02 -15.74
C GLN A 64 0.65 4.31 -15.23
N ALA A 65 1.95 4.53 -15.47
CA ALA A 65 2.64 5.76 -15.11
C ALA A 65 2.06 6.97 -15.83
N MET A 66 1.81 6.85 -17.14
CA MET A 66 1.17 7.90 -17.94
C MET A 66 -0.23 8.23 -17.42
N MET A 67 -1.04 7.21 -17.13
CA MET A 67 -2.39 7.37 -16.59
C MET A 67 -2.36 7.99 -15.19
N ALA A 68 -1.53 7.48 -14.28
CA ALA A 68 -1.35 8.03 -12.94
C ALA A 68 -1.05 9.53 -12.99
N LYS A 69 -0.04 9.94 -13.78
CA LYS A 69 0.33 11.35 -13.93
C LYS A 69 -0.79 12.20 -14.53
N LYS A 70 -1.46 11.70 -15.57
CA LYS A 70 -2.60 12.39 -16.21
C LYS A 70 -3.70 12.73 -15.19
N TYR A 71 -3.90 11.88 -14.19
CA TYR A 71 -4.95 12.04 -13.18
C TYR A 71 -4.43 12.57 -11.82
N GLY A 72 -3.19 13.03 -11.77
CA GLY A 72 -2.65 13.71 -10.59
C GLY A 72 -2.14 12.78 -9.49
N VAL A 73 -1.82 11.53 -9.79
CA VAL A 73 -0.98 10.66 -8.95
C VAL A 73 0.48 10.89 -9.38
N ASP A 74 1.29 11.42 -8.47
CA ASP A 74 2.66 11.88 -8.77
C ASP A 74 3.70 10.74 -8.71
N GLY A 75 3.38 9.67 -7.96
CA GLY A 75 4.33 8.61 -7.72
C GLY A 75 3.72 7.30 -7.23
N PHE A 76 4.52 6.25 -7.24
CA PHE A 76 4.16 4.95 -6.70
C PHE A 76 5.04 4.54 -5.53
N CYS A 77 4.44 3.91 -4.52
CA CYS A 77 5.16 3.24 -3.45
C CYS A 77 5.10 1.73 -3.69
N PHE A 78 6.15 1.18 -4.31
CA PHE A 78 6.18 -0.23 -4.66
C PHE A 78 6.46 -1.09 -3.43
N TYR A 79 5.68 -2.15 -3.25
CA TYR A 79 6.06 -3.19 -2.32
C TYR A 79 7.29 -3.94 -2.85
N HIS A 80 8.31 -4.10 -2.00
CA HIS A 80 9.39 -5.05 -2.23
C HIS A 80 9.42 -6.09 -1.11
N TYR A 81 9.82 -7.31 -1.47
CA TYR A 81 9.88 -8.44 -0.55
C TYR A 81 11.31 -8.95 -0.44
N TRP A 82 11.78 -9.08 0.81
CA TRP A 82 13.12 -9.53 1.15
C TRP A 82 13.08 -10.39 2.41
N PHE A 83 13.54 -11.64 2.28
CA PHE A 83 13.48 -12.66 3.33
C PHE A 83 14.89 -13.20 3.64
N GLY A 84 15.82 -12.31 4.03
CA GLY A 84 17.20 -12.69 4.32
C GLY A 84 17.99 -13.16 3.09
N GLY A 85 17.85 -12.44 1.97
CA GLY A 85 18.52 -12.77 0.70
C GLY A 85 17.60 -13.37 -0.36
N LYS A 86 16.51 -14.03 0.05
CA LYS A 86 15.47 -14.48 -0.89
C LYS A 86 14.55 -13.30 -1.26
N GLN A 87 14.41 -13.05 -2.55
CA GLN A 87 13.49 -12.05 -3.11
C GLN A 87 12.26 -12.77 -3.69
N LEU A 88 11.09 -12.17 -3.52
CA LEU A 88 9.85 -12.57 -4.20
C LEU A 88 9.26 -11.35 -4.90
N LEU A 89 8.61 -11.57 -6.05
CA LEU A 89 7.93 -10.53 -6.84
C LEU A 89 8.82 -9.35 -7.27
N GLN A 90 10.13 -9.53 -7.34
CA GLN A 90 11.12 -8.49 -7.68
C GLN A 90 11.12 -8.09 -9.16
N LYS A 91 10.60 -8.94 -10.05
CA LYS A 91 10.73 -8.76 -11.51
C LYS A 91 10.19 -7.41 -11.99
N PRO A 92 8.98 -6.95 -11.60
CA PRO A 92 8.46 -5.65 -12.03
C PRO A 92 9.34 -4.49 -11.57
N LEU A 93 9.88 -4.56 -10.36
CA LEU A 93 10.73 -3.50 -9.83
C LEU A 93 12.09 -3.44 -10.55
N LEU A 94 12.68 -4.59 -10.87
CA LEU A 94 13.90 -4.64 -11.70
C LEU A 94 13.63 -4.17 -13.13
N ALA A 95 12.45 -4.46 -13.69
CA ALA A 95 12.01 -3.97 -14.98
C ALA A 95 11.84 -2.44 -14.96
N LEU A 96 11.22 -1.88 -13.91
CA LEU A 96 11.13 -0.43 -13.69
C LEU A 96 12.51 0.24 -13.71
N LEU A 97 13.50 -0.36 -13.03
CA LEU A 97 14.85 0.19 -12.98
C LEU A 97 15.53 0.20 -14.36
N LYS A 98 15.32 -0.85 -15.16
CA LYS A 98 15.86 -0.93 -16.53
C LYS A 98 15.14 -0.02 -17.51
N ASN A 99 13.82 0.10 -17.37
CA ASN A 99 12.97 0.86 -18.26
C ASN A 99 12.79 2.31 -17.79
N LYS A 100 13.58 3.23 -18.37
CA LYS A 100 13.50 4.66 -18.06
C LYS A 100 12.29 5.35 -18.68
N SER A 101 11.56 4.70 -19.61
CA SER A 101 10.32 5.23 -20.19
C SER A 101 9.15 5.24 -19.20
N VAL A 102 9.23 4.48 -18.11
CA VAL A 102 8.28 4.56 -17.00
C VAL A 102 8.53 5.85 -16.22
N ASP A 103 8.02 6.96 -16.73
CA ASP A 103 8.23 8.30 -16.20
C ASP A 103 7.27 8.59 -15.03
N ILE A 104 7.58 8.06 -13.84
CA ILE A 104 6.86 8.32 -12.60
C ILE A 104 7.84 8.33 -11.42
N GLU A 105 7.59 9.19 -10.42
CA GLU A 105 8.37 9.13 -9.18
C GLU A 105 8.06 7.83 -8.42
N PHE A 106 9.03 7.31 -7.67
CA PHE A 106 8.76 6.14 -6.86
C PHE A 106 9.60 6.06 -5.58
N CYS A 107 9.03 5.39 -4.58
CA CYS A 107 9.75 4.91 -3.41
C CYS A 107 9.37 3.45 -3.12
N LEU A 108 10.05 2.83 -2.16
CA LEU A 108 9.83 1.44 -1.79
C LEU A 108 9.22 1.31 -0.40
N SER A 109 8.41 0.27 -0.23
CA SER A 109 7.93 -0.23 1.05
C SER A 109 8.37 -1.67 1.23
N TRP A 110 9.14 -1.94 2.27
CA TRP A 110 9.46 -3.32 2.64
C TRP A 110 8.23 -3.97 3.25
N ALA A 111 7.57 -4.83 2.47
CA ALA A 111 6.49 -5.69 2.93
C ALA A 111 7.08 -6.85 3.73
N ASN A 112 7.51 -6.55 4.95
CA ASN A 112 8.28 -7.45 5.81
C ASN A 112 7.40 -8.41 6.66
N GLU A 113 6.26 -8.81 6.12
CA GLU A 113 5.40 -9.81 6.76
C GLU A 113 5.78 -11.21 6.29
N PRO A 114 5.74 -12.23 7.16
CA PRO A 114 5.81 -13.61 6.69
C PRO A 114 4.60 -13.91 5.80
N TRP A 115 4.81 -14.70 4.75
CA TRP A 115 3.71 -15.20 3.93
C TRP A 115 3.19 -16.50 4.53
N ALA A 116 1.89 -16.57 4.75
CA ALA A 116 1.25 -17.73 5.35
C ALA A 116 -0.09 -18.01 4.69
N ARG A 117 -0.48 -19.29 4.68
CA ARG A 117 -1.82 -19.77 4.30
C ARG A 117 -2.85 -19.30 5.33
N THR A 118 -3.26 -18.04 5.21
CA THR A 118 -4.21 -17.42 6.13
C THR A 118 -5.55 -17.11 5.47
N TRP A 119 -5.63 -17.21 4.14
CA TRP A 119 -6.80 -16.87 3.34
C TRP A 119 -7.59 -18.09 2.82
N ASP A 120 -6.98 -19.28 2.75
CA ASP A 120 -7.55 -20.51 2.16
C ASP A 120 -8.18 -21.45 3.19
N GLY A 121 -8.09 -21.10 4.49
CA GLY A 121 -8.80 -21.80 5.56
C GLY A 121 -8.28 -23.20 5.89
N ARG A 122 -7.16 -23.63 5.29
CA ARG A 122 -6.37 -24.81 5.68
C ARG A 122 -5.21 -24.35 6.57
N ASP A 123 -4.47 -25.28 7.16
CA ASP A 123 -3.52 -25.06 8.28
C ASP A 123 -2.65 -23.78 8.20
N LYS A 124 -2.25 -23.27 9.38
CA LYS A 124 -1.40 -22.07 9.55
C LYS A 124 0.05 -22.29 9.09
N ASP A 125 0.23 -22.84 7.91
CA ASP A 125 1.55 -23.10 7.35
C ASP A 125 2.12 -21.78 6.83
N VAL A 126 3.26 -21.40 7.42
CA VAL A 126 4.08 -20.29 6.94
C VAL A 126 4.78 -20.77 5.67
N LEU A 127 4.42 -20.16 4.53
CA LEU A 127 4.97 -20.45 3.21
C LEU A 127 6.36 -19.83 3.03
N MET A 128 6.52 -18.61 3.52
CA MET A 128 7.79 -17.89 3.53
C MET A 128 7.97 -17.22 4.89
N PRO A 129 8.82 -17.75 5.79
CA PRO A 129 9.08 -17.12 7.07
C PRO A 129 9.85 -15.81 6.87
N GLN A 130 9.57 -14.83 7.73
CA GLN A 130 10.34 -13.59 7.73
C GLN A 130 11.57 -13.76 8.61
N ASN A 131 12.74 -13.57 7.99
CA ASN A 131 14.01 -13.40 8.68
C ASN A 131 14.51 -11.97 8.44
N TYR A 132 15.01 -11.33 9.49
CA TYR A 132 15.56 -9.98 9.45
C TYR A 132 17.10 -9.96 9.40
N GLY A 133 17.72 -11.11 9.68
CA GLY A 133 19.17 -11.29 9.70
C GLY A 133 19.89 -10.32 10.64
N GLU A 134 21.20 -10.23 10.46
CA GLU A 134 22.11 -9.32 11.16
C GLU A 134 22.85 -8.46 10.14
N LYS A 135 23.96 -7.83 10.53
CA LYS A 135 24.71 -6.85 9.69
C LYS A 135 25.01 -7.35 8.28
N GLU A 136 25.41 -8.61 8.11
CA GLU A 136 25.72 -9.18 6.80
C GLU A 136 24.49 -9.23 5.88
N ASP A 137 23.32 -9.55 6.42
CA ASP A 137 22.04 -9.52 5.71
C ASP A 137 21.59 -8.09 5.44
N TRP A 138 21.76 -7.20 6.42
CA TRP A 138 21.42 -5.79 6.28
C TRP A 138 22.23 -5.13 5.17
N GLU A 139 23.52 -5.49 5.03
CA GLU A 139 24.38 -5.01 3.96
C GLU A 139 23.94 -5.54 2.59
N ARG A 140 23.62 -6.84 2.49
CA ARG A 140 23.06 -7.41 1.25
C ARG A 140 21.75 -6.73 0.84
N HIS A 141 20.87 -6.48 1.82
CA HIS A 141 19.61 -5.79 1.56
C HIS A 141 19.84 -4.34 1.14
N PHE A 142 20.75 -3.62 1.80
CA PHE A 142 21.13 -2.26 1.40
C PHE A 142 21.69 -2.23 -0.02
N ASN A 143 22.58 -3.15 -0.38
CA ASN A 143 23.16 -3.24 -1.73
C ASN A 143 22.09 -3.52 -2.79
N TYR A 144 21.05 -4.29 -2.44
CA TYR A 144 19.87 -4.42 -3.29
C TYR A 144 19.08 -3.10 -3.39
N LEU A 145 18.91 -2.36 -2.30
CA LEU A 145 18.12 -1.12 -2.28
C LEU A 145 18.81 0.06 -2.98
N VAL A 146 20.14 0.18 -2.84
CA VAL A 146 20.91 1.34 -3.29
C VAL A 146 20.87 1.54 -4.80
N GLN A 147 20.70 0.46 -5.58
CA GLN A 147 20.49 0.56 -7.03
C GLN A 147 19.26 1.39 -7.39
N PHE A 148 18.20 1.32 -6.57
CA PHE A 148 16.98 2.10 -6.74
C PHE A 148 17.18 3.52 -6.22
N PHE A 149 17.86 3.69 -5.09
CA PHE A 149 18.13 5.02 -4.51
C PHE A 149 18.89 5.93 -5.49
N ASN A 150 19.75 5.34 -6.32
CA ASN A 150 20.50 6.04 -7.36
C ASN A 150 19.66 6.38 -8.62
N ASP A 151 18.45 5.85 -8.77
CA ASP A 151 17.56 6.25 -9.87
C ASP A 151 17.12 7.71 -9.68
N GLN A 152 17.11 8.49 -10.77
CA GLN A 152 16.71 9.90 -10.74
C GLN A 152 15.24 10.08 -10.39
N ARG A 153 14.39 9.09 -10.71
CA ARG A 153 12.96 9.08 -10.36
C ARG A 153 12.72 8.68 -8.89
N TYR A 154 13.75 8.20 -8.18
CA TYR A 154 13.59 7.76 -6.79
C TYR A 154 13.37 8.94 -5.84
N THR A 155 12.30 8.87 -5.06
CA THR A 155 11.91 9.92 -4.12
C THR A 155 12.93 10.10 -3.02
N LYS A 156 13.41 11.35 -2.89
CA LYS A 156 14.33 11.79 -1.83
C LYS A 156 13.72 12.95 -1.07
N VAL A 157 13.77 12.92 0.26
CA VAL A 157 13.28 14.00 1.14
C VAL A 157 14.49 14.69 1.74
N GLY A 158 14.76 15.93 1.31
CA GLY A 158 15.99 16.63 1.71
C GLY A 158 17.25 15.85 1.33
N GLY A 159 17.32 15.29 0.12
CA GLY A 159 18.44 14.47 -0.35
C GLY A 159 18.47 13.01 0.15
N LYS A 160 17.70 12.67 1.20
CA LYS A 160 17.66 11.33 1.78
C LYS A 160 16.70 10.40 1.03
N PRO A 161 17.13 9.21 0.54
CA PRO A 161 16.22 8.24 -0.06
C PRO A 161 15.12 7.81 0.91
N MET A 162 13.87 7.86 0.47
CA MET A 162 12.72 7.42 1.26
C MET A 162 12.59 5.90 1.23
N LEU A 163 12.42 5.26 2.38
CA LEU A 163 12.13 3.82 2.49
C LEU A 163 11.08 3.59 3.57
N LEU A 164 9.96 2.98 3.19
CA LEU A 164 8.90 2.58 4.12
C LEU A 164 9.19 1.18 4.67
N ILE A 165 8.84 0.99 5.94
CA ILE A 165 8.92 -0.29 6.65
C ILE A 165 7.52 -0.64 7.14
N TYR A 166 6.97 -1.76 6.68
CA TYR A 166 5.56 -2.09 6.90
C TYR A 166 5.26 -2.52 8.35
N LYS A 167 6.14 -3.32 8.96
CA LYS A 167 6.04 -3.77 10.36
C LYS A 167 7.36 -3.56 11.09
N SER A 168 7.67 -2.32 11.46
CA SER A 168 8.91 -2.01 12.19
C SER A 168 8.99 -2.71 13.55
N LYS A 169 7.85 -2.91 14.24
CA LYS A 169 7.80 -3.62 15.53
C LYS A 169 8.26 -5.08 15.47
N ASP A 170 8.18 -5.72 14.30
CA ASP A 170 8.58 -7.11 14.14
C ASP A 170 10.08 -7.26 13.90
N ILE A 171 10.82 -6.17 13.64
CA ILE A 171 12.26 -6.18 13.34
C ILE A 171 13.07 -6.10 14.64
N PRO A 172 13.84 -7.16 15.00
CA PRO A 172 14.77 -7.08 16.12
C PRO A 172 15.83 -6.02 15.86
N ASN A 173 16.22 -5.27 16.90
CA ASN A 173 17.27 -4.24 16.81
C ASN A 173 17.04 -3.18 15.71
N PHE A 174 15.78 -2.82 15.42
CA PHE A 174 15.43 -1.92 14.32
C PHE A 174 16.23 -0.60 14.28
N ASP A 175 16.46 0.05 15.43
CA ASP A 175 17.27 1.27 15.50
C ASP A 175 18.72 1.04 15.07
N ARG A 176 19.33 -0.10 15.42
CA ARG A 176 20.69 -0.46 14.99
C ARG A 176 20.76 -0.74 13.49
N MET A 177 19.71 -1.35 12.93
CA MET A 177 19.61 -1.58 11.49
C MET A 177 19.53 -0.25 10.72
N ILE A 178 18.73 0.71 11.19
CA ILE A 178 18.65 2.05 10.60
C ILE A 178 20.01 2.76 10.67
N GLU A 179 20.70 2.71 11.82
CA GLU A 179 22.03 3.30 11.97
C GLU A 179 23.05 2.69 11.00
N PHE A 180 23.02 1.37 10.85
CA PHE A 180 23.89 0.66 9.91
C PHE A 180 23.60 1.05 8.46
N TRP A 181 22.33 1.11 8.06
CA TRP A 181 21.95 1.58 6.72
C TRP A 181 22.28 3.06 6.49
N ASN A 182 22.15 3.93 7.49
CA ASN A 182 22.59 5.32 7.37
C ASN A 182 24.10 5.42 7.12
N HIS A 183 24.92 4.61 7.80
CA HIS A 183 26.36 4.54 7.53
C HIS A 183 26.66 4.10 6.09
N LEU A 184 25.96 3.08 5.58
CA LEU A 184 26.10 2.64 4.20
C LEU A 184 25.62 3.69 3.19
N ALA A 185 24.52 4.39 3.49
CA ALA A 185 23.97 5.47 2.67
C ALA A 185 24.96 6.62 2.52
N ILE A 186 25.60 7.05 3.61
CA ILE A 186 26.62 8.09 3.60
C ILE A 186 27.80 7.67 2.72
N LYS A 187 28.27 6.42 2.82
CA LYS A 187 29.33 5.89 1.94
C LYS A 187 28.97 5.89 0.45
N HIS A 188 27.68 5.86 0.13
CA HIS A 188 27.16 5.90 -1.25
C HIS A 188 26.74 7.30 -1.70
N GLY A 189 27.09 8.35 -0.95
CA GLY A 189 26.86 9.75 -1.33
C GLY A 189 25.55 10.36 -0.81
N PHE A 190 24.75 9.61 -0.05
CA PHE A 190 23.58 10.16 0.66
C PHE A 190 24.02 10.71 2.02
N VAL A 191 24.61 11.90 2.00
CA VAL A 191 25.33 12.50 3.15
C VAL A 191 24.51 12.64 4.43
N ASP A 192 23.19 12.73 4.32
CA ASP A 192 22.29 12.85 5.48
C ASP A 192 21.58 11.52 5.85
N GLY A 193 21.99 10.41 5.25
CA GLY A 193 21.41 9.08 5.48
C GLY A 193 20.10 8.82 4.72
N LEU A 194 19.24 7.98 5.31
CA LEU A 194 17.96 7.56 4.74
C LEU A 194 16.78 8.27 5.44
N HIS A 195 15.69 8.45 4.68
CA HIS A 195 14.40 8.89 5.22
C HIS A 195 13.53 7.66 5.49
N ILE A 196 13.77 7.00 6.63
CA ILE A 196 13.03 5.81 7.04
C ILE A 196 11.65 6.20 7.56
N VAL A 197 10.62 5.56 7.03
CA VAL A 197 9.22 5.80 7.35
C VAL A 197 8.61 4.54 7.97
N GLU A 198 8.07 4.63 9.19
CA GLU A 198 7.34 3.53 9.80
C GLU A 198 5.85 3.55 9.38
N THR A 199 5.31 2.38 9.04
CA THR A 199 3.90 2.26 8.66
C THR A 199 3.03 2.07 9.91
N MET A 200 2.12 3.02 10.17
CA MET A 200 1.14 2.93 11.24
C MET A 200 -0.11 2.19 10.74
N GLY A 201 -0.53 1.15 11.45
CA GLY A 201 -1.68 0.33 11.09
C GLY A 201 -2.36 -0.28 12.31
N GLY A 202 -3.30 -1.20 12.10
CA GLY A 202 -4.18 -1.67 13.17
C GLY A 202 -3.50 -2.40 14.34
N LYS A 203 -2.27 -2.90 14.14
CA LYS A 203 -1.44 -3.56 15.16
C LYS A 203 -0.33 -2.66 15.74
N GLN A 204 -0.03 -1.54 15.09
CA GLN A 204 1.01 -0.59 15.48
C GLN A 204 0.51 0.81 15.16
N SER A 205 -0.08 1.48 16.15
CA SER A 205 -0.59 2.85 16.00
C SER A 205 0.38 3.91 16.52
N GLN A 206 1.59 3.52 16.93
CA GLN A 206 2.65 4.40 17.40
C GLN A 206 4.00 3.91 16.84
N PRO A 207 4.92 4.82 16.49
CA PRO A 207 6.27 4.45 16.08
C PRO A 207 7.01 3.81 17.23
N ILE A 208 7.94 2.91 16.91
CA ILE A 208 8.79 2.25 17.92
C ILE A 208 10.24 2.70 17.85
N SER A 209 10.64 3.35 16.75
CA SER A 209 12.02 3.74 16.51
C SER A 209 12.33 5.15 16.97
N SER A 210 13.46 5.34 17.64
CA SER A 210 14.02 6.68 17.88
C SER A 210 14.77 7.24 16.67
N LYS A 211 15.09 6.39 15.69
CA LYS A 211 15.96 6.70 14.53
C LYS A 211 15.20 6.89 13.21
N SER A 212 13.95 6.43 13.11
CA SER A 212 13.10 6.68 11.95
C SER A 212 12.75 8.17 11.84
N ALA A 213 12.65 8.68 10.61
CA ALA A 213 12.41 10.09 10.35
C ALA A 213 10.91 10.44 10.33
N ALA A 214 10.07 9.47 9.99
CA ALA A 214 8.68 9.72 9.66
C ALA A 214 7.77 8.52 9.95
N VAL A 215 6.48 8.77 9.87
CA VAL A 215 5.43 7.75 9.84
C VAL A 215 4.50 7.97 8.66
N VAL A 216 3.90 6.88 8.16
CA VAL A 216 2.76 6.94 7.24
C VAL A 216 1.55 6.29 7.89
N GLU A 217 0.39 6.95 7.83
CA GLU A 217 -0.87 6.37 8.28
C GLU A 217 -1.41 5.42 7.22
N PHE A 218 -1.34 4.11 7.43
CA PHE A 218 -1.79 3.14 6.44
C PHE A 218 -3.27 2.82 6.63
N GLU A 219 -4.09 3.44 5.80
CA GLU A 219 -5.54 3.30 5.83
C GLU A 219 -6.02 2.21 4.85
N PRO A 220 -7.13 1.51 5.15
CA PRO A 220 -8.00 1.66 6.33
C PRO A 220 -7.48 0.92 7.59
N SER A 221 -6.34 0.23 7.51
CA SER A 221 -5.81 -0.62 8.59
C SER A 221 -5.68 0.12 9.93
N LEU A 222 -5.17 1.36 9.91
CA LEU A 222 -5.04 2.18 11.11
C LEU A 222 -6.40 2.55 11.73
N SER A 223 -7.38 2.98 10.90
CA SER A 223 -8.74 3.28 11.36
C SER A 223 -9.48 2.06 11.90
N LEU A 224 -9.19 0.87 11.34
CA LEU A 224 -9.69 -0.40 11.82
C LEU A 224 -8.79 -1.02 12.91
N GLY A 225 -7.89 -0.27 13.53
CA GLY A 225 -7.07 -0.78 14.64
C GLY A 225 -7.88 -1.09 15.89
N LYS A 226 -7.34 -1.97 16.75
CA LYS A 226 -7.94 -2.33 18.04
C LYS A 226 -7.95 -1.20 19.08
N ASN A 227 -7.27 -0.09 18.79
CA ASN A 227 -7.28 1.12 19.61
C ASN A 227 -8.47 2.04 19.28
N GLY A 228 -9.32 1.67 18.32
CA GLY A 228 -10.55 2.38 17.97
C GLY A 228 -11.72 2.11 18.94
N ASP A 229 -12.73 2.98 18.85
CA ASP A 229 -13.97 3.00 19.65
C ASP A 229 -14.52 1.59 19.93
N ARG A 230 -14.60 1.23 21.23
CA ARG A 230 -15.11 -0.08 21.69
C ARG A 230 -16.55 -0.31 21.24
N VAL A 231 -17.34 0.76 21.12
CA VAL A 231 -18.73 0.70 20.64
C VAL A 231 -18.76 0.32 19.17
N PHE A 232 -17.90 0.92 18.34
CA PHE A 232 -17.76 0.54 16.93
C PHE A 232 -17.45 -0.95 16.79
N TRP A 233 -16.46 -1.46 17.52
CA TRP A 233 -16.10 -2.88 17.46
C TRP A 233 -17.19 -3.82 17.98
N PHE A 234 -17.90 -3.44 19.05
CA PHE A 234 -19.01 -4.21 19.60
C PHE A 234 -20.17 -4.33 18.61
N VAL A 235 -20.60 -3.21 18.02
CA VAL A 235 -21.67 -3.18 17.00
C VAL A 235 -21.30 -4.03 15.79
N ASN A 236 -20.04 -3.97 15.34
CA ASN A 236 -19.61 -4.75 14.18
C ASN A 236 -19.51 -6.25 14.47
N LYS A 237 -19.21 -6.65 15.71
CA LYS A 237 -19.26 -8.06 16.13
C LYS A 237 -20.69 -8.63 16.09
N LEU A 238 -21.70 -7.84 16.49
CA LEU A 238 -23.11 -8.22 16.38
C LEU A 238 -23.54 -8.34 14.91
N LYS A 239 -23.16 -7.37 14.07
CA LYS A 239 -23.44 -7.41 12.63
C LYS A 239 -22.82 -8.62 11.93
N MET A 240 -21.65 -9.08 12.37
CA MET A 240 -21.01 -10.28 11.83
C MET A 240 -21.90 -11.54 11.98
N LEU A 241 -22.60 -11.68 13.11
CA LEU A 241 -23.52 -12.81 13.33
C LEU A 241 -24.69 -12.78 12.34
N ILE A 242 -25.22 -11.58 12.05
CA ILE A 242 -26.31 -11.38 11.09
C ILE A 242 -25.82 -11.61 9.66
N ASN A 243 -24.61 -11.18 9.34
CA ASN A 243 -24.00 -11.26 8.01
C ASN A 243 -23.27 -12.59 7.75
N LYS A 244 -23.58 -13.65 8.50
CA LYS A 244 -23.01 -15.00 8.32
C LYS A 244 -21.47 -15.01 8.27
N GLY A 245 -20.82 -14.17 9.09
CA GLY A 245 -19.35 -14.08 9.18
C GLY A 245 -18.73 -12.88 8.47
N LEU A 246 -19.47 -12.17 7.60
CA LEU A 246 -18.92 -11.08 6.81
C LEU A 246 -18.94 -9.76 7.59
N TYR A 247 -17.78 -9.09 7.66
CA TYR A 247 -17.69 -7.77 8.27
C TYR A 247 -18.04 -6.69 7.25
N ARG A 248 -19.10 -5.94 7.51
CA ARG A 248 -19.54 -4.83 6.65
C ARG A 248 -19.44 -3.51 7.40
N PHE A 249 -18.73 -2.56 6.82
CA PHE A 249 -18.55 -1.22 7.38
C PHE A 249 -19.08 -0.16 6.41
N ASN A 250 -19.53 0.96 6.94
CA ASN A 250 -19.85 2.13 6.11
C ASN A 250 -18.55 2.91 5.83
N PHE A 251 -18.21 3.11 4.55
CA PHE A 251 -17.00 3.81 4.12
C PHE A 251 -16.85 5.17 4.82
N ASN A 252 -17.91 6.00 4.82
CA ASN A 252 -17.86 7.34 5.41
C ASN A 252 -17.60 7.31 6.92
N SER A 253 -18.05 6.26 7.62
CA SER A 253 -17.76 6.11 9.05
C SER A 253 -16.28 5.84 9.28
N VAL A 254 -15.64 5.00 8.46
CA VAL A 254 -14.20 4.71 8.57
C VAL A 254 -13.35 5.90 8.13
N ALA A 255 -13.72 6.55 7.01
CA ALA A 255 -13.08 7.78 6.56
C ALA A 255 -13.14 8.89 7.63
N ARG A 256 -14.28 9.02 8.32
CA ARG A 256 -14.43 9.99 9.42
C ARG A 256 -13.50 9.69 10.60
N ILE A 257 -13.33 8.42 10.99
CA ILE A 257 -12.35 8.02 12.03
C ILE A 257 -10.94 8.45 11.63
N SER A 258 -10.57 8.27 10.35
CA SER A 258 -9.28 8.73 9.82
C SER A 258 -9.12 10.24 9.90
N LEU A 259 -10.13 11.00 9.45
CA LEU A 259 -10.11 12.46 9.42
C LEU A 259 -10.09 13.09 10.82
N GLU A 260 -10.87 12.55 11.74
CA GLU A 260 -10.97 13.01 13.13
C GLU A 260 -9.79 12.55 14.00
N ARG A 261 -8.88 11.70 13.48
CA ARG A 261 -7.72 11.24 14.23
C ARG A 261 -6.79 12.39 14.59
N ASP A 262 -6.75 12.65 15.89
CA ASP A 262 -5.80 13.52 16.55
C ASP A 262 -4.79 12.66 17.33
N VAL A 263 -3.60 12.52 16.77
CA VAL A 263 -2.52 11.72 17.34
C VAL A 263 -1.20 12.44 17.09
N SER A 264 -0.37 12.49 18.13
CA SER A 264 1.01 12.95 18.03
C SER A 264 1.94 11.75 17.83
N TYR A 265 2.89 11.90 16.92
CA TYR A 265 3.97 10.93 16.68
C TYR A 265 5.33 11.48 17.14
N GLY A 266 5.31 12.41 18.11
CA GLY A 266 6.48 13.18 18.52
C GLY A 266 6.97 14.09 17.39
N ASP A 267 8.29 14.15 17.20
CA ASP A 267 8.94 15.02 16.20
C ASP A 267 8.97 14.42 14.78
N LYS A 268 8.32 13.26 14.57
CA LYS A 268 8.34 12.57 13.26
C LYS A 268 7.46 13.29 12.24
N VAL A 269 7.93 13.32 10.99
CA VAL A 269 7.10 13.76 9.86
C VAL A 269 5.91 12.80 9.71
N ARG A 270 4.70 13.35 9.62
CA ARG A 270 3.46 12.58 9.43
C ARG A 270 3.02 12.64 7.97
N TYR A 271 3.00 11.49 7.31
CA TYR A 271 2.37 11.30 6.00
C TYR A 271 0.96 10.75 6.19
N LEU A 272 -0.03 11.41 5.59
CA LEU A 272 -1.44 11.03 5.71
C LEU A 272 -1.78 9.94 4.69
N GLY A 273 -2.65 9.01 5.08
CA GLY A 273 -3.18 7.96 4.22
C GLY A 273 -4.61 8.20 3.76
N CYS A 274 -4.98 7.59 2.65
CA CYS A 274 -6.32 7.55 2.10
C CYS A 274 -6.55 6.20 1.38
N PHE A 275 -7.79 5.84 1.08
CA PHE A 275 -8.14 4.61 0.36
C PHE A 275 -9.48 4.81 -0.38
N PRO A 276 -9.67 4.21 -1.58
CA PRO A 276 -10.87 4.38 -2.40
C PRO A 276 -12.04 3.49 -1.99
N GLY A 277 -11.73 2.37 -1.32
CA GLY A 277 -12.67 1.33 -0.91
C GLY A 277 -11.95 0.19 -0.20
N TRP A 278 -12.70 -0.84 0.19
CA TRP A 278 -12.14 -2.08 0.70
C TRP A 278 -13.13 -3.23 0.53
N ASP A 279 -12.69 -4.31 -0.10
CA ASP A 279 -13.39 -5.60 -0.23
C ASP A 279 -12.36 -6.71 -0.46
N ASN A 280 -12.02 -7.45 0.60
CA ASN A 280 -11.11 -8.61 0.51
C ASN A 280 -11.83 -9.96 0.47
N THR A 281 -13.10 -9.98 0.06
CA THR A 281 -13.85 -11.21 -0.18
C THR A 281 -13.30 -12.08 -1.32
N PRO A 282 -12.60 -11.57 -2.35
CA PRO A 282 -11.90 -12.43 -3.31
C PRO A 282 -10.92 -13.40 -2.65
N ARG A 283 -10.29 -12.96 -1.54
CA ARG A 283 -9.32 -13.77 -0.77
C ARG A 283 -9.99 -14.54 0.37
N LYS A 284 -10.98 -13.95 1.05
CA LYS A 284 -11.49 -14.45 2.35
C LYS A 284 -12.92 -14.97 2.33
N GLY A 285 -13.62 -14.86 1.20
CA GLY A 285 -15.03 -15.22 1.08
C GLY A 285 -15.88 -14.56 2.18
N THR A 286 -16.73 -15.35 2.84
CA THR A 286 -17.63 -14.88 3.90
C THR A 286 -16.93 -14.41 5.18
N LYS A 287 -15.61 -14.60 5.32
CA LYS A 287 -14.81 -14.06 6.45
C LYS A 287 -14.14 -12.73 6.11
N GLY A 288 -14.45 -12.17 4.94
CA GLY A 288 -13.90 -10.90 4.47
C GLY A 288 -14.43 -9.68 5.20
N VAL A 289 -13.87 -8.54 4.80
CA VAL A 289 -14.28 -7.20 5.18
C VAL A 289 -14.71 -6.47 3.90
N VAL A 290 -15.88 -5.84 3.91
CA VAL A 290 -16.43 -5.06 2.79
C VAL A 290 -16.87 -3.69 3.28
N PHE A 291 -16.56 -2.65 2.53
CA PHE A 291 -16.98 -1.28 2.81
C PHE A 291 -18.13 -0.87 1.90
N ASP A 292 -19.31 -0.76 2.49
CA ASP A 292 -20.50 -0.24 1.83
C ASP A 292 -20.38 1.27 1.58
N LYS A 293 -21.00 1.74 0.51
CA LYS A 293 -21.04 3.17 0.12
C LYS A 293 -19.65 3.77 -0.16
N ALA A 294 -18.66 2.94 -0.46
CA ALA A 294 -17.43 3.39 -1.10
C ALA A 294 -17.74 3.74 -2.56
N THR A 295 -17.73 5.02 -2.90
CA THR A 295 -18.01 5.52 -4.25
C THR A 295 -16.93 6.53 -4.65
N PRO A 296 -16.74 6.83 -5.95
CA PRO A 296 -15.82 7.86 -6.39
C PRO A 296 -16.06 9.21 -5.69
N LYS A 297 -17.32 9.60 -5.47
CA LYS A 297 -17.69 10.88 -4.82
C LYS A 297 -17.32 10.92 -3.33
N THR A 298 -17.56 9.84 -2.59
CA THR A 298 -17.19 9.77 -1.16
C THR A 298 -15.67 9.72 -1.00
N PHE A 299 -14.97 9.02 -1.90
CA PHE A 299 -13.52 9.00 -1.96
C PHE A 299 -12.94 10.39 -2.29
N GLU A 300 -13.46 11.08 -3.31
CA GLU A 300 -13.04 12.45 -3.66
C GLU A 300 -13.10 13.38 -2.44
N SER A 301 -14.20 13.31 -1.70
CA SER A 301 -14.43 14.15 -0.52
C SER A 301 -13.44 13.83 0.59
N TYR A 302 -13.21 12.53 0.86
CA TYR A 302 -12.23 12.07 1.84
C TYR A 302 -10.80 12.47 1.47
N LEU A 303 -10.38 12.23 0.23
CA LEU A 303 -9.07 12.60 -0.27
C LEU A 303 -8.86 14.12 -0.21
N SER A 304 -9.86 14.90 -0.64
CA SER A 304 -9.81 16.37 -0.56
C SER A 304 -9.57 16.85 0.88
N SER A 305 -10.24 16.26 1.87
CA SER A 305 -10.01 16.58 3.27
C SER A 305 -8.60 16.20 3.75
N GLN A 306 -8.07 15.05 3.33
CA GLN A 306 -6.69 14.67 3.66
C GLN A 306 -5.65 15.59 3.00
N ILE A 307 -5.89 16.01 1.76
CA ILE A 307 -5.04 17.00 1.07
C ILE A 307 -5.00 18.31 1.86
N ASN A 308 -6.16 18.80 2.32
CA ASN A 308 -6.22 20.04 3.12
C ASN A 308 -5.57 19.90 4.50
N LYS A 309 -5.67 18.73 5.14
CA LYS A 309 -5.01 18.45 6.43
C LYS A 309 -3.51 18.26 6.27
N SER A 310 -3.03 17.89 5.08
CA SER A 310 -1.61 17.64 4.83
C SER A 310 -0.78 18.93 4.89
N GLN A 311 0.45 18.81 5.41
CA GLN A 311 1.38 19.92 5.46
C GLN A 311 1.86 20.31 4.05
N PRO A 312 2.13 21.61 3.78
CA PRO A 312 2.77 22.02 2.54
C PRO A 312 4.04 21.22 2.24
N GLY A 313 4.24 20.84 0.98
CA GLY A 313 5.38 20.00 0.57
C GLY A 313 5.33 18.53 0.98
N SER A 314 4.31 18.08 1.73
CA SER A 314 4.15 16.68 2.14
C SER A 314 3.60 15.78 1.03
N ILE A 315 3.53 14.49 1.33
CA ILE A 315 3.00 13.40 0.49
C ILE A 315 1.76 12.82 1.17
N VAL A 316 0.67 12.66 0.42
CA VAL A 316 -0.49 11.84 0.81
C VAL A 316 -0.38 10.49 0.10
N PHE A 317 -0.53 9.40 0.85
CA PHE A 317 -0.47 8.04 0.33
C PHE A 317 -1.88 7.47 0.15
N ILE A 318 -2.15 6.91 -1.03
CA ILE A 318 -3.40 6.19 -1.33
C ILE A 318 -3.10 4.70 -1.33
N ASN A 319 -3.85 3.94 -0.54
CA ASN A 319 -3.90 2.49 -0.62
C ASN A 319 -5.10 2.09 -1.49
N ALA A 320 -4.93 1.72 -2.76
CA ALA A 320 -3.69 1.60 -3.54
C ALA A 320 -3.96 1.93 -5.02
N TRP A 321 -2.92 1.81 -5.87
CA TRP A 321 -3.07 1.86 -7.32
C TRP A 321 -3.85 0.65 -7.84
N ASN A 322 -3.40 -0.56 -7.50
CA ASN A 322 -3.83 -1.81 -8.13
C ASN A 322 -4.14 -2.96 -7.15
N GLU A 323 -4.61 -2.68 -5.92
CA GLU A 323 -4.97 -3.76 -4.98
C GLU A 323 -6.36 -4.33 -5.25
N TRP A 324 -6.49 -5.02 -6.39
CA TRP A 324 -7.76 -5.53 -6.92
C TRP A 324 -8.45 -6.54 -5.99
N ALA A 325 -7.69 -7.48 -5.42
CA ALA A 325 -8.26 -8.52 -4.56
C ALA A 325 -8.61 -8.04 -3.14
N GLU A 326 -8.31 -6.78 -2.80
CA GLU A 326 -8.82 -6.10 -1.60
C GLU A 326 -9.75 -4.93 -1.95
N GLY A 327 -10.15 -4.78 -3.22
CA GLY A 327 -11.05 -3.70 -3.65
C GLY A 327 -10.51 -2.29 -3.39
N ALA A 328 -9.20 -2.15 -3.20
CA ALA A 328 -8.52 -0.91 -2.85
C ALA A 328 -7.65 -0.45 -4.02
N TYR A 329 -8.27 -0.17 -5.18
CA TYR A 329 -7.58 0.21 -6.41
C TYR A 329 -8.10 1.54 -6.97
N LEU A 330 -7.25 2.24 -7.71
CA LEU A 330 -7.59 3.41 -8.52
C LEU A 330 -7.72 3.07 -10.00
N GLU A 331 -7.18 1.93 -10.43
CA GLU A 331 -7.24 1.51 -11.83
C GLU A 331 -8.69 1.46 -12.36
N PRO A 332 -8.92 1.80 -13.64
CA PRO A 332 -10.27 1.80 -14.21
C PRO A 332 -10.91 0.42 -14.22
N ASP A 333 -12.20 0.36 -13.88
CA ASP A 333 -13.02 -0.84 -13.93
C ASP A 333 -14.26 -0.64 -14.84
N THR A 334 -14.99 -1.71 -15.14
CA THR A 334 -16.17 -1.67 -16.02
C THR A 334 -17.39 -0.96 -15.42
N VAL A 335 -17.41 -0.74 -14.10
CA VAL A 335 -18.55 -0.13 -13.38
C VAL A 335 -18.37 1.38 -13.27
N ASN A 336 -17.20 1.82 -12.85
CA ASN A 336 -16.85 3.20 -12.53
C ASN A 336 -16.05 3.87 -13.66
N GLY A 337 -15.52 3.11 -14.62
CA GLY A 337 -14.62 3.63 -15.64
C GLY A 337 -13.44 4.36 -14.99
N TYR A 338 -13.22 5.62 -15.39
CA TYR A 338 -12.15 6.47 -14.86
C TYR A 338 -12.54 7.27 -13.61
N SER A 339 -13.75 7.08 -13.05
CA SER A 339 -14.30 7.99 -12.05
C SER A 339 -13.47 8.11 -10.76
N TYR A 340 -12.76 7.04 -10.34
CA TYR A 340 -11.84 7.11 -9.19
C TYR A 340 -10.59 7.95 -9.48
N LEU A 341 -10.12 7.94 -10.73
CA LEU A 341 -9.02 8.79 -11.17
C LEU A 341 -9.49 10.25 -11.32
N ASP A 342 -10.70 10.47 -11.85
CA ASP A 342 -11.33 11.80 -11.87
C ASP A 342 -11.47 12.36 -10.45
N ALA A 343 -11.84 11.52 -9.47
CA ALA A 343 -11.90 11.90 -8.07
C ALA A 343 -10.53 12.35 -7.51
N VAL A 344 -9.41 11.72 -7.89
CA VAL A 344 -8.07 12.19 -7.51
C VAL A 344 -7.81 13.57 -8.10
N MET A 345 -8.06 13.75 -9.40
CA MET A 345 -7.83 15.01 -10.09
C MET A 345 -8.68 16.14 -9.50
N ASN A 346 -9.96 15.90 -9.27
CA ASN A 346 -10.91 16.86 -8.70
C ASN A 346 -10.52 17.26 -7.27
N ALA A 347 -10.19 16.28 -6.42
CA ALA A 347 -9.73 16.54 -5.05
C ALA A 347 -8.47 17.40 -5.05
N ARG A 348 -7.55 17.17 -5.99
CA ARG A 348 -6.35 18.00 -6.14
C ARG A 348 -6.68 19.41 -6.59
N SER A 349 -7.43 19.55 -7.68
CA SER A 349 -7.79 20.83 -8.29
C SER A 349 -8.50 21.75 -7.30
N LYS A 350 -9.49 21.23 -6.56
CA LYS A 350 -10.21 21.97 -5.51
C LYS A 350 -9.25 22.63 -4.52
N ASN A 351 -8.23 21.91 -4.06
CA ASN A 351 -7.32 22.39 -3.01
C ASN A 351 -6.10 23.17 -3.54
N SER A 352 -5.86 23.16 -4.85
CA SER A 352 -4.91 24.05 -5.51
C SER A 352 -5.50 25.46 -5.70
N SER A 353 -6.78 25.58 -6.02
CA SER A 353 -7.47 26.86 -6.23
C SER A 353 -7.68 27.72 -4.97
N PHE A 354 -7.56 27.13 -3.76
CA PHE A 354 -7.70 27.86 -2.48
C PHE A 354 -6.37 28.40 -1.92
N LYS A 355 -5.25 28.27 -2.66
CA LYS A 355 -3.91 28.70 -2.22
C LYS A 355 -3.36 29.90 -3.01
N VAL A 356 -4.23 30.70 -3.63
CA VAL A 356 -3.86 31.98 -4.29
C VAL A 356 -3.98 33.12 -3.29
#